data_AF-A0A7C2NQF4-F1
#
_entry.id   AF-A0A7C2NQF4-F1
#
_cell.length_a   1.000
_cell.length_b   1.000
_cell.length_c   1.000
_cell.angle_alpha   90.00
_cell.angle_beta   90.00
_cell.angle_gamma   90.00
#
_symmetry.space_group_name_H-M   'P 1'
#
loop_
_entity.id
_entity.type
_entity.pdbx_description
1 polymer ?
#
loop_
_entity_poly.entity_id
_entity_poly.type
_entity_poly.pdbx_seq_one_letter_code
_entity_poly.pdbx_strand_id
1 'polypeptide(L)'
;MKNFELVSDYKPTGDQPKAINELTDGILRGDKHQVLLGVTGSGKTFTMSNVITNVNRPTLIISHNKTLAAQLYSEFKSFFPNNAVEFFISYYDYYQPEAYVVKKDLYIEKDFSINEEIDRLRLRATTSLIEGRNDVIIIASVSSIYGIGAPDEYARQILFLKKGESIERKKLLRKLIDIYYTRNDAEFTRGTFRARGDVIEVIPAYQNEEAVRIELWGDEIERLSIIDSITGNVINEVDSVPIYPAKYFVTNKDQIKRAVKDIEAELKERLEYFWSQEKYLEAQRLEQRTRYDLEMIKELGYCSGIENYSRHMEGRPPGSRPSCLFDYFPKDYLLIVDESHVTIPQIRGMYLGDRSRKEVLVEHGFRLPSALDNRPLKFEEFQELTNQVIYVSATPADYEFSQSKGTYV
;
A
#
# COMPACT_ATOMS: atom_id res chain seq x y z
N MET A 1 -8.97 6.58 22.33
CA MET A 1 -9.25 6.12 20.95
C MET A 1 -10.32 7.04 20.40
N LYS A 2 -10.13 7.59 19.20
CA LYS A 2 -11.18 8.37 18.52
C LYS A 2 -12.20 7.40 17.93
N ASN A 3 -13.49 7.73 18.04
CA ASN A 3 -14.57 6.97 17.42
C ASN A 3 -14.92 7.61 16.07
N PHE A 4 -15.58 6.85 15.19
CA PHE A 4 -16.19 7.42 13.99
C PHE A 4 -17.29 8.42 14.34
N GLU A 5 -17.27 9.58 13.69
CA GLU A 5 -18.25 10.64 13.83
C GLU A 5 -18.93 10.87 12.47
N LEU A 6 -20.11 10.26 12.31
CA LEU A 6 -20.93 10.44 11.12
C LEU A 6 -21.63 11.81 11.15
N VAL A 7 -21.24 12.69 10.24
CA VAL A 7 -21.84 14.01 10.03
C VAL A 7 -22.76 13.96 8.81
N SER A 8 -24.05 14.20 9.02
CA SER A 8 -25.02 14.26 7.93
C SER A 8 -26.30 14.99 8.35
N ASP A 9 -26.89 15.73 7.42
CA ASP A 9 -28.25 16.29 7.57
C ASP A 9 -29.34 15.23 7.33
N TYR A 10 -28.97 14.07 6.76
CA TYR A 10 -29.89 12.98 6.47
C TYR A 10 -30.05 12.06 7.68
N LYS A 11 -31.24 11.46 7.81
CA LYS A 11 -31.51 10.35 8.73
C LYS A 11 -31.78 9.09 7.91
N PRO A 12 -31.47 7.88 8.42
CA PRO A 12 -31.85 6.64 7.74
C PRO A 12 -33.36 6.61 7.48
N THR A 13 -33.76 6.34 6.23
CA THR A 13 -35.18 6.29 5.82
C THR A 13 -35.47 5.05 4.97
N GLY A 14 -36.75 4.75 4.74
CA GLY A 14 -37.16 3.55 4.00
C GLY A 14 -36.68 2.28 4.69
N ASP A 15 -36.04 1.39 3.93
CA ASP A 15 -35.49 0.12 4.45
C ASP A 15 -34.11 0.26 5.11
N GLN A 16 -33.46 1.44 5.01
CA GLN A 16 -32.12 1.66 5.57
C GLN A 16 -32.03 1.36 7.07
N PRO A 17 -32.97 1.79 7.96
CA PRO A 17 -32.85 1.51 9.39
C PRO A 17 -32.80 0.01 9.69
N LYS A 18 -33.63 -0.78 8.99
CA LYS A 18 -33.65 -2.24 9.14
C LYS A 18 -32.33 -2.84 8.64
N ALA A 19 -31.86 -2.40 7.47
CA ALA A 19 -30.63 -2.91 6.89
C ALA A 19 -29.39 -2.61 7.75
N ILE A 20 -29.31 -1.39 8.28
CA ILE A 20 -28.24 -0.97 9.20
C ILE A 20 -28.24 -1.87 10.44
N ASN A 21 -29.40 -2.10 11.06
CA ASN A 21 -29.52 -2.92 12.26
C ASN A 21 -29.11 -4.37 11.99
N GLU A 22 -29.63 -5.00 10.93
CA GLU A 22 -29.33 -6.39 10.61
C GLU A 22 -27.84 -6.60 10.31
N LEU A 23 -27.22 -5.71 9.53
CA LEU A 23 -25.78 -5.76 9.22
C LEU A 23 -24.92 -5.54 10.47
N THR A 24 -25.30 -4.57 11.30
CA THR A 24 -24.60 -4.26 12.56
C THR A 24 -24.65 -5.46 13.51
N ASP A 25 -25.84 -6.01 13.73
CA ASP A 25 -26.06 -7.16 14.61
C ASP A 25 -25.33 -8.40 14.10
N GLY A 26 -25.30 -8.62 12.78
CA GLY A 26 -24.51 -9.68 12.15
C GLY A 26 -23.01 -9.54 12.44
N ILE A 27 -22.47 -8.32 12.33
CA ILE A 27 -21.04 -8.08 12.63
C ILE A 27 -20.77 -8.35 14.12
N LEU A 28 -21.59 -7.79 15.01
CA LEU A 28 -21.42 -7.93 16.46
C LEU A 28 -21.60 -9.37 16.94
N ARG A 29 -22.44 -10.16 16.27
CA ARG A 29 -22.61 -11.60 16.51
C ARG A 29 -21.42 -12.44 16.00
N GLY A 30 -20.58 -11.89 15.13
CA GLY A 30 -19.40 -12.56 14.58
C GLY A 30 -19.64 -13.22 13.22
N ASP A 31 -20.70 -12.84 12.49
CA ASP A 31 -20.95 -13.36 11.16
C ASP A 31 -19.83 -12.93 10.20
N LYS A 32 -19.20 -13.92 9.56
CA LYS A 32 -18.05 -13.68 8.69
C LYS A 32 -18.43 -12.99 7.38
N HIS A 33 -19.57 -13.36 6.80
CA HIS A 33 -20.00 -12.94 5.47
C HIS A 33 -21.44 -12.44 5.52
N GLN A 34 -21.65 -11.23 5.03
CA GLN A 34 -22.98 -10.61 4.91
C GLN A 34 -23.15 -9.98 3.53
N VAL A 35 -24.39 -9.88 3.06
CA VAL A 35 -24.72 -9.30 1.76
C VAL A 35 -25.73 -8.18 1.98
N LEU A 36 -25.40 -6.97 1.51
CA LEU A 36 -26.33 -5.85 1.39
C LEU A 36 -26.86 -5.82 -0.05
N LEU A 37 -28.10 -6.25 -0.25
CA LEU A 37 -28.76 -6.24 -1.55
C LEU A 37 -29.47 -4.90 -1.73
N GLY A 38 -28.76 -3.94 -2.33
CA GLY A 38 -29.26 -2.57 -2.48
C GLY A 38 -29.39 -2.16 -3.94
N VAL A 39 -30.62 -1.78 -4.36
CA VAL A 39 -30.85 -1.19 -5.69
C VAL A 39 -30.08 0.13 -5.86
N THR A 40 -29.77 0.51 -7.09
CA THR A 40 -29.11 1.79 -7.38
C THR A 40 -29.95 2.96 -6.87
N GLY A 41 -29.31 3.93 -6.22
CA GLY A 41 -29.99 5.09 -5.62
C GLY A 41 -30.60 4.87 -4.23
N SER A 42 -30.53 3.66 -3.66
CA SER A 42 -31.04 3.36 -2.30
C SER A 42 -30.22 3.96 -1.15
N GLY A 43 -29.13 4.69 -1.43
CA GLY A 43 -28.24 5.25 -0.41
C GLY A 43 -27.36 4.19 0.26
N LYS A 44 -26.80 3.26 -0.52
CA LYS A 44 -25.88 2.21 -0.04
C LYS A 44 -24.72 2.79 0.76
N THR A 45 -24.08 3.87 0.28
CA THR A 45 -22.98 4.54 1.01
C THR A 45 -23.40 5.01 2.39
N PHE A 46 -24.57 5.64 2.51
CA PHE A 46 -25.05 6.10 3.81
C PHE A 46 -25.37 4.93 4.75
N THR A 47 -25.91 3.83 4.24
CA THR A 47 -26.10 2.58 4.99
C THR A 47 -24.76 2.05 5.50
N MET A 48 -23.74 1.95 4.63
CA MET A 48 -22.39 1.55 5.01
C MET A 48 -21.79 2.46 6.09
N SER A 49 -21.91 3.78 5.96
CA SER A 49 -21.42 4.76 6.94
C SER A 49 -22.03 4.56 8.33
N ASN A 50 -23.34 4.30 8.40
CA ASN A 50 -23.99 4.02 9.68
C ASN A 50 -23.48 2.71 10.30
N VAL A 51 -23.32 1.65 9.49
CA VAL A 51 -22.75 0.38 9.97
C VAL A 51 -21.33 0.58 10.50
N ILE A 52 -20.46 1.28 9.76
CA ILE A 52 -19.08 1.60 10.20
C ILE A 52 -19.08 2.34 11.54
N THR A 53 -19.99 3.30 11.71
CA THR A 53 -20.13 4.08 12.95
C THR A 53 -20.56 3.19 14.12
N ASN A 54 -21.52 2.30 13.91
CA ASN A 54 -22.03 1.40 14.94
C ASN A 54 -20.98 0.37 15.39
N VAL A 55 -20.21 -0.21 14.45
CA VAL A 55 -19.22 -1.24 14.76
C VAL A 55 -17.87 -0.67 15.20
N ASN A 56 -17.58 0.57 14.81
CA ASN A 56 -16.42 1.36 15.20
C ASN A 56 -15.07 0.64 15.01
N ARG A 57 -14.83 0.11 13.80
CA ARG A 57 -13.62 -0.62 13.43
C ARG A 57 -12.96 -0.02 12.19
N PRO A 58 -11.62 -0.04 12.09
CA PRO A 58 -10.93 0.28 10.84
C PRO A 58 -11.54 -0.49 9.68
N THR A 59 -11.87 0.22 8.61
CA THR A 59 -12.64 -0.34 7.50
C THR A 59 -11.87 -0.20 6.19
N LEU A 60 -11.74 -1.30 5.45
CA LEU A 60 -11.26 -1.32 4.08
C LEU A 60 -12.46 -1.44 3.14
N ILE A 61 -12.60 -0.52 2.20
CA ILE A 61 -13.63 -0.56 1.16
C ILE A 61 -12.95 -0.78 -0.19
N ILE A 62 -13.26 -1.87 -0.88
CA ILE A 62 -12.68 -2.17 -2.20
C ILE A 62 -13.72 -1.93 -3.29
N SER A 63 -13.39 -1.12 -4.28
CA SER A 63 -14.19 -0.93 -5.50
C SER A 63 -13.40 -1.34 -6.74
N HIS A 64 -14.09 -1.85 -7.76
CA HIS A 64 -13.47 -2.44 -8.95
C HIS A 64 -12.84 -1.43 -9.92
N ASN A 65 -13.16 -0.14 -9.80
CA ASN A 65 -12.63 0.89 -10.68
C ASN A 65 -12.28 2.20 -9.95
N LYS A 66 -11.37 2.98 -10.55
CA LYS A 66 -10.84 4.21 -9.95
C LYS A 66 -11.91 5.29 -9.79
N THR A 67 -12.89 5.37 -10.69
CA THR A 67 -13.94 6.39 -10.70
C THR A 67 -14.90 6.21 -9.53
N LEU A 68 -15.43 5.01 -9.34
CA LEU A 68 -16.29 4.67 -8.19
C LEU A 68 -15.53 4.79 -6.88
N ALA A 69 -14.27 4.33 -6.83
CA ALA A 69 -13.42 4.52 -5.67
C ALA A 69 -13.26 6.01 -5.30
N ALA A 70 -13.05 6.89 -6.29
CA ALA A 70 -12.94 8.34 -6.04
C ALA A 70 -14.28 8.95 -5.56
N GLN A 71 -15.41 8.50 -6.12
CA GLN A 71 -16.74 8.91 -5.66
C GLN A 71 -16.98 8.50 -4.21
N LEU A 72 -16.75 7.23 -3.87
CA LEU A 72 -16.84 6.73 -2.50
C LEU A 72 -15.91 7.51 -1.57
N TYR A 73 -14.66 7.76 -1.96
CA TYR A 73 -13.73 8.56 -1.16
C TYR A 73 -14.28 9.96 -0.85
N SER A 74 -14.84 10.65 -1.85
CA SER A 74 -15.47 11.96 -1.67
C SER A 74 -16.71 11.92 -0.76
N GLU A 75 -17.56 10.90 -0.92
CA GLU A 75 -18.75 10.70 -0.08
C GLU A 75 -18.35 10.41 1.37
N PHE A 76 -17.43 9.47 1.60
CA PHE A 76 -16.93 9.14 2.93
C PHE A 76 -16.20 10.31 3.59
N LYS A 77 -15.41 11.10 2.85
CA LYS A 77 -14.80 12.34 3.37
C LYS A 77 -15.85 13.34 3.84
N SER A 78 -16.97 13.44 3.13
CA SER A 78 -18.07 14.33 3.52
C SER A 78 -18.82 13.81 4.74
N PHE A 79 -19.01 12.50 4.86
CA PHE A 79 -19.67 11.86 6.01
C PHE A 79 -18.79 11.80 7.27
N PHE A 80 -17.48 11.72 7.12
CA PHE A 80 -16.53 11.57 8.24
C PHE A 80 -15.41 12.64 8.17
N PRO A 81 -15.76 13.94 8.24
CA PRO A 81 -14.79 15.03 8.10
C PRO A 81 -13.75 15.05 9.23
N ASN A 82 -14.08 14.46 10.38
CA ASN A 82 -13.25 14.45 11.59
C ASN A 82 -12.43 13.15 11.78
N ASN A 83 -12.57 12.17 10.87
CA ASN A 83 -11.87 10.88 10.93
C ASN A 83 -10.90 10.70 9.75
N ALA A 84 -10.07 9.66 9.82
CA ALA A 84 -9.08 9.36 8.78
C ALA A 84 -9.73 8.59 7.63
N VAL A 85 -10.36 9.32 6.70
CA VAL A 85 -10.76 8.77 5.40
C VAL A 85 -9.59 8.88 4.44
N GLU A 86 -9.10 7.76 3.92
CA GLU A 86 -7.88 7.67 3.13
C GLU A 86 -8.12 6.96 1.79
N PHE A 87 -7.22 7.14 0.84
CA PHE A 87 -7.38 6.66 -0.54
C PHE A 87 -6.19 5.82 -1.01
N PHE A 88 -6.47 4.60 -1.49
CA PHE A 88 -5.43 3.63 -1.86
C PHE A 88 -5.72 2.95 -3.21
N ILE A 89 -5.37 3.64 -4.28
CA ILE A 89 -5.44 3.11 -5.65
C ILE A 89 -4.06 3.00 -6.28
N SER A 90 -3.95 2.42 -7.49
CA SER A 90 -2.70 2.46 -8.24
C SER A 90 -2.28 3.91 -8.48
N TYR A 91 -1.07 4.25 -8.03
CA TYR A 91 -0.39 5.52 -8.29
C TYR A 91 0.14 5.68 -9.71
N TYR A 92 -0.10 4.73 -10.61
CA TYR A 92 0.29 4.89 -12.01
C TYR A 92 -0.83 5.61 -12.78
N ASP A 93 -0.48 6.73 -13.42
CA ASP A 93 -1.32 7.38 -14.43
C ASP A 93 -1.29 6.55 -15.72
N TYR A 94 -0.10 6.07 -16.07
CA TYR A 94 0.16 5.16 -17.17
C TYR A 94 1.04 4.01 -16.69
N TYR A 95 0.73 2.79 -17.12
CA TYR A 95 1.51 1.61 -16.79
C TYR A 95 1.47 0.58 -17.93
N GLN A 96 2.65 0.31 -18.49
CA GLN A 96 2.92 -0.79 -19.38
C GLN A 96 3.78 -1.82 -18.65
N PRO A 97 3.28 -3.04 -18.43
CA PRO A 97 4.09 -4.08 -17.82
C PRO A 97 5.16 -4.62 -18.77
N GLU A 98 6.24 -5.13 -18.18
CA GLU A 98 7.19 -5.99 -18.90
C GLU A 98 6.46 -7.25 -19.42
N ALA A 99 6.65 -7.57 -20.69
CA ALA A 99 6.04 -8.75 -21.31
C ALA A 99 6.88 -9.26 -22.50
N TYR A 100 6.68 -10.52 -22.85
CA TYR A 100 7.27 -11.12 -24.05
C TYR A 100 6.18 -11.81 -24.88
N VAL A 101 6.06 -11.41 -26.16
CA VAL A 101 5.08 -11.94 -27.10
C VAL A 101 5.77 -12.95 -28.01
N VAL A 102 5.72 -14.22 -27.60
CA VAL A 102 6.41 -15.35 -28.25
C VAL A 102 6.16 -15.40 -29.77
N LYS A 103 4.91 -15.25 -30.21
CA LYS A 103 4.53 -15.33 -31.63
C LYS A 103 5.20 -14.28 -32.53
N LYS A 104 5.67 -13.17 -31.95
CA LYS A 104 6.30 -12.06 -32.68
C LYS A 104 7.78 -11.88 -32.32
N ASP A 105 8.32 -12.72 -31.43
CA ASP A 105 9.61 -12.52 -30.78
C ASP A 105 9.81 -11.09 -30.28
N LEU A 106 8.76 -10.51 -29.68
CA LEU A 106 8.73 -9.11 -29.27
C LEU A 106 8.82 -9.01 -27.76
N TYR A 107 9.92 -8.46 -27.26
CA TYR A 107 10.06 -8.03 -25.87
C TYR A 107 9.52 -6.61 -25.72
N ILE A 108 8.65 -6.43 -24.73
CA ILE A 108 8.02 -5.16 -24.39
C ILE A 108 8.61 -4.69 -23.07
N GLU A 109 9.29 -3.55 -23.11
CA GLU A 109 9.85 -2.92 -21.92
C GLU A 109 8.76 -2.37 -21.00
N LYS A 110 9.06 -2.40 -19.70
CA LYS A 110 8.25 -1.74 -18.68
C LYS A 110 8.36 -0.23 -18.87
N ASP A 111 7.23 0.45 -18.89
CA ASP A 111 7.16 1.91 -18.95
C ASP A 111 6.00 2.40 -18.08
N PHE A 112 6.15 3.52 -17.38
CA PHE A 112 5.14 4.03 -16.46
C PHE A 112 5.33 5.50 -16.12
N SER A 113 4.23 6.13 -15.70
CA SER A 113 4.22 7.46 -15.09
C SER A 113 3.55 7.38 -13.72
N ILE A 114 4.18 7.99 -12.71
CA ILE A 114 3.67 8.03 -11.34
C ILE A 114 2.89 9.33 -11.12
N ASN A 115 1.74 9.19 -10.49
CA ASN A 115 0.95 10.26 -9.93
C ASN A 115 1.38 10.51 -8.48
N GLU A 116 2.12 11.59 -8.28
CA GLU A 116 2.69 11.95 -6.98
C GLU A 116 1.61 12.19 -5.90
N GLU A 117 0.44 12.68 -6.28
CA GLU A 117 -0.65 12.92 -5.34
C GLU A 117 -1.29 11.61 -4.85
N ILE A 118 -1.45 10.63 -5.75
CA ILE A 118 -1.92 9.30 -5.35
C ILE A 118 -0.87 8.57 -4.51
N ASP A 119 0.42 8.71 -4.83
CA ASP A 119 1.50 8.15 -4.01
C ASP A 119 1.46 8.69 -2.57
N ARG A 120 1.30 10.01 -2.43
CA ARG A 120 1.10 10.68 -1.13
C ARG A 120 -0.09 10.10 -0.38
N LEU A 121 -1.25 9.99 -1.03
CA LEU A 121 -2.47 9.45 -0.41
C LEU A 121 -2.30 8.00 0.03
N ARG A 122 -1.58 7.17 -0.76
CA ARG A 122 -1.26 5.80 -0.36
C ARG A 122 -0.41 5.80 0.91
N LEU A 123 0.68 6.56 0.94
CA LEU A 123 1.56 6.66 2.12
C LEU A 123 0.79 7.15 3.34
N ARG A 124 -0.11 8.12 3.16
CA ARG A 124 -1.00 8.60 4.23
C ARG A 124 -1.88 7.46 4.76
N ALA A 125 -2.48 6.67 3.88
CA ALA A 125 -3.35 5.55 4.24
C ALA A 125 -2.64 4.53 5.14
N THR A 126 -1.42 4.10 4.77
CA THR A 126 -0.64 3.16 5.58
C THR A 126 -0.10 3.78 6.86
N THR A 127 0.27 5.06 6.82
CA THR A 127 0.73 5.81 8.00
C THR A 127 -0.38 5.91 9.04
N SER A 128 -1.61 6.25 8.62
CA SER A 128 -2.79 6.31 9.51
C SER A 128 -3.06 5.00 10.23
N LEU A 129 -2.81 3.84 9.60
CA LEU A 129 -2.90 2.53 10.24
C LEU A 129 -1.76 2.28 11.24
N ILE A 130 -0.52 2.63 10.89
CA ILE A 130 0.65 2.42 11.76
C ILE A 130 0.65 3.37 12.97
N GLU A 131 0.07 4.56 12.83
CA GLU A 131 -0.23 5.48 13.94
C GLU A 131 -1.14 4.83 15.00
N GLY A 132 -1.76 3.67 14.70
CA GLY A 132 -2.65 2.97 15.62
C GLY A 132 -4.03 3.63 15.73
N ARG A 133 -4.43 4.38 14.70
CA ARG A 133 -5.77 4.96 14.65
C ARG A 133 -6.80 3.87 14.42
N ASN A 134 -7.88 3.93 15.20
CA ASN A 134 -9.02 3.03 15.04
C ASN A 134 -10.14 3.62 14.16
N ASP A 135 -10.07 4.92 13.87
CA ASP A 135 -11.05 5.65 13.09
C ASP A 135 -10.57 5.86 11.63
N VAL A 136 -10.13 4.78 11.00
CA VAL A 136 -9.59 4.79 9.62
C VAL A 136 -10.55 4.09 8.65
N ILE A 137 -10.92 4.76 7.58
CA ILE A 137 -11.62 4.18 6.43
C ILE A 137 -10.70 4.32 5.22
N ILE A 138 -10.26 3.22 4.62
CA ILE A 138 -9.47 3.25 3.39
C ILE A 138 -10.34 2.82 2.23
N ILE A 139 -10.51 3.71 1.25
CA ILE A 139 -11.16 3.39 -0.01
C ILE A 139 -10.07 2.98 -1.00
N ALA A 140 -10.14 1.75 -1.46
CA ALA A 140 -9.11 1.12 -2.26
C ALA A 140 -9.64 0.53 -3.57
N SER A 141 -8.72 0.35 -4.51
CA SER A 141 -8.92 -0.55 -5.66
C SER A 141 -8.33 -1.93 -5.35
N VAL A 142 -8.29 -2.83 -6.33
CA VAL A 142 -7.49 -4.06 -6.28
C VAL A 142 -5.99 -3.81 -6.06
N SER A 143 -5.51 -2.56 -6.08
CA SER A 143 -4.16 -2.26 -5.60
C SER A 143 -3.92 -2.68 -4.14
N SER A 144 -4.96 -2.83 -3.33
CA SER A 144 -4.88 -3.31 -1.94
C SER A 144 -4.33 -4.74 -1.79
N ILE A 145 -4.44 -5.57 -2.84
CA ILE A 145 -3.94 -6.96 -2.85
C ILE A 145 -2.56 -7.09 -3.51
N TYR A 146 -1.94 -5.98 -3.90
CA TYR A 146 -0.58 -5.97 -4.47
C TYR A 146 0.46 -5.76 -3.38
N GLY A 147 1.67 -6.27 -3.66
CA GLY A 147 2.83 -6.14 -2.80
C GLY A 147 3.16 -4.69 -2.44
N ILE A 148 3.26 -4.41 -1.14
CA ILE A 148 3.89 -3.23 -0.57
C ILE A 148 4.92 -3.68 0.49
N GLY A 149 5.70 -2.75 1.03
CA GLY A 149 6.66 -3.04 2.10
C GLY A 149 5.98 -3.73 3.28
N ALA A 150 6.71 -4.58 3.99
CA ALA A 150 6.18 -5.22 5.19
C ALA A 150 5.93 -4.18 6.30
N PRO A 151 4.79 -4.21 7.01
CA PRO A 151 4.43 -3.18 7.99
C PRO A 151 5.44 -3.07 9.13
N ASP A 152 6.02 -4.19 9.56
CA ASP A 152 7.03 -4.26 10.62
C ASP A 152 8.40 -3.74 10.17
N GLU A 153 8.79 -3.93 8.90
CA GLU A 153 9.99 -3.32 8.33
C GLU A 153 9.80 -1.79 8.19
N TYR A 154 8.64 -1.38 7.67
CA TYR A 154 8.31 0.04 7.53
C TYR A 154 8.25 0.75 8.90
N ALA A 155 7.65 0.11 9.91
CA ALA A 155 7.59 0.65 11.27
C ALA A 155 8.98 0.75 11.94
N ARG A 156 9.88 -0.21 11.69
CA ARG A 156 11.25 -0.19 12.24
C ARG A 156 12.10 0.97 11.75
N GLN A 157 11.70 1.60 10.65
CA GLN A 157 12.43 2.69 10.01
C GLN A 157 11.87 4.06 10.39
N ILE A 158 10.84 4.14 11.24
CA ILE A 158 10.30 5.41 11.70
C ILE A 158 11.37 6.16 12.49
N LEU A 159 11.62 7.40 12.09
CA LEU A 159 12.46 8.33 12.82
C LEU A 159 11.62 9.06 13.86
N PHE A 160 11.70 8.62 15.11
CA PHE A 160 11.12 9.33 16.24
C PHE A 160 12.06 10.45 16.68
N LEU A 161 11.54 11.67 16.74
CA LEU A 161 12.25 12.83 17.27
C LEU A 161 11.58 13.29 18.56
N LYS A 162 12.37 13.60 19.58
CA LYS A 162 11.87 14.10 20.87
C LYS A 162 12.63 15.34 21.31
N LYS A 163 11.91 16.31 21.84
CA LYS A 163 12.51 17.48 22.50
C LYS A 163 13.44 17.04 23.65
N GLY A 164 14.62 17.62 23.71
CA GLY A 164 15.70 17.27 24.64
C GLY A 164 16.53 16.04 24.23
N GLU A 165 16.25 15.41 23.09
CA GLU A 165 17.10 14.34 22.57
C GLU A 165 18.43 14.91 22.06
N SER A 166 19.55 14.28 22.44
CA SER A 166 20.85 14.61 21.86
C SER A 166 21.08 13.85 20.55
N ILE A 167 21.18 14.60 19.45
CA ILE A 167 21.49 14.10 18.13
C ILE A 167 22.33 15.10 17.35
N GLU A 168 23.50 14.64 16.88
CA GLU A 168 24.32 15.44 15.97
C GLU A 168 23.55 15.79 14.71
N ARG A 169 23.61 17.06 14.30
CA ARG A 169 22.95 17.56 13.08
C ARG A 169 23.23 16.69 11.86
N LYS A 170 24.51 16.34 11.62
CA LYS A 170 24.91 15.50 10.47
C LYS A 170 24.29 14.10 10.53
N LYS A 171 24.11 13.55 11.73
CA LYS A 171 23.48 12.24 11.94
C LYS A 171 21.98 12.31 11.66
N LEU A 172 21.30 13.37 12.09
CA LEU A 172 19.89 13.60 11.77
C LEU A 172 19.66 13.69 10.26
N LEU A 173 20.48 14.46 9.54
CA LEU A 173 20.37 14.55 8.07
C LEU A 173 20.59 13.19 7.37
N ARG A 174 21.56 12.39 7.84
CA ARG A 174 21.77 11.03 7.31
C ARG A 174 20.57 10.13 7.57
N LYS A 175 20.01 10.14 8.79
CA LYS A 175 18.82 9.36 9.11
C LYS A 175 17.64 9.69 8.20
N LEU A 176 17.42 10.97 7.85
CA LEU A 176 16.39 11.38 6.89
C LEU A 176 16.64 10.82 5.48
N ILE A 177 17.90 10.84 5.01
CA ILE A 177 18.28 10.26 3.73
C ILE A 177 18.08 8.74 3.73
N ASP A 178 18.43 8.06 4.83
CA ASP A 178 18.27 6.61 4.98
C ASP A 178 16.80 6.17 4.88
N ILE A 179 15.86 7.07 5.17
CA ILE A 179 14.40 6.86 5.02
C ILE A 179 13.83 7.55 3.77
N TYR A 180 14.68 7.76 2.76
CA TYR A 180 14.37 8.23 1.40
C TYR A 180 13.90 9.68 1.26
N TYR A 181 14.22 10.55 2.22
CA TYR A 181 14.00 11.97 2.03
C TYR A 181 15.14 12.60 1.24
N THR A 182 14.79 13.55 0.38
CA THR A 182 15.76 14.29 -0.43
C THR A 182 16.05 15.65 0.19
N ARG A 183 17.33 16.02 0.27
CA ARG A 183 17.68 17.39 0.66
C ARG A 183 17.39 18.33 -0.51
N ASN A 184 16.53 19.32 -0.30
CA ASN A 184 16.26 20.37 -1.29
C ASN A 184 16.03 21.71 -0.61
N ASP A 185 17.05 22.57 -0.64
CA ASP A 185 17.00 23.89 0.00
C ASP A 185 16.26 24.95 -0.84
N ALA A 186 16.06 24.67 -2.14
CA ALA A 186 15.41 25.58 -3.10
C ALA A 186 13.92 25.30 -3.25
N GLU A 187 13.55 24.02 -3.44
CA GLU A 187 12.17 23.58 -3.63
C GLU A 187 11.75 22.72 -2.44
N PHE A 188 10.87 23.26 -1.59
CA PHE A 188 10.45 22.61 -0.35
C PHE A 188 9.08 21.94 -0.55
N THR A 189 9.12 20.69 -1.01
CA THR A 189 7.94 19.87 -1.35
C THR A 189 7.92 18.57 -0.52
N ARG A 190 6.84 17.78 -0.60
CA ARG A 190 6.69 16.52 0.16
C ARG A 190 7.89 15.59 -0.04
N GLY A 191 8.31 14.90 1.02
CA GLY A 191 9.44 13.97 0.96
C GLY A 191 10.80 14.67 0.86
N THR A 192 10.85 15.98 1.08
CA THR A 192 12.10 16.75 1.13
C THR A 192 12.37 17.31 2.51
N PHE A 193 13.64 17.64 2.75
CA PHE A 193 14.05 18.45 3.88
C PHE A 193 15.02 19.55 3.45
N ARG A 194 15.05 20.64 4.22
CA ARG A 194 16.01 21.74 4.08
C ARG A 194 16.67 22.04 5.41
N ALA A 195 17.86 22.64 5.37
CA ALA A 195 18.62 22.93 6.58
C ALA A 195 19.23 24.33 6.53
N ARG A 196 18.79 25.23 7.42
CA ARG A 196 19.23 26.62 7.51
C ARG A 196 19.77 26.90 8.91
N GLY A 197 21.10 26.97 9.04
CA GLY A 197 21.76 27.01 10.34
C GLY A 197 21.38 25.78 11.17
N ASP A 198 20.89 26.03 12.37
CA ASP A 198 20.48 25.01 13.35
C ASP A 198 19.01 24.58 13.22
N VAL A 199 18.31 25.11 12.21
CA VAL A 199 16.93 24.73 11.89
C VAL A 199 16.92 23.74 10.73
N ILE A 200 16.27 22.60 10.94
CA ILE A 200 15.95 21.62 9.90
C ILE A 200 14.43 21.58 9.75
N GLU A 201 13.96 21.69 8.52
CA GLU A 201 12.53 21.56 8.21
C GLU A 201 12.33 20.39 7.26
N VAL A 202 11.32 19.57 7.52
CA VAL A 202 11.01 18.35 6.78
C VAL A 202 9.53 18.39 6.40
N ILE A 203 9.19 18.25 5.11
CA ILE A 203 7.80 17.98 4.73
C ILE A 203 7.63 16.47 4.63
N PRO A 204 6.84 15.83 5.52
CA PRO A 204 6.61 14.40 5.43
C PRO A 204 6.07 13.98 4.06
N ALA A 205 6.47 12.81 3.55
CA ALA A 205 6.08 12.37 2.20
C ALA A 205 4.56 12.14 2.03
N TYR A 206 3.84 12.00 3.14
CA TYR A 206 2.39 11.82 3.22
C TYR A 206 1.64 13.14 3.50
N GLN A 207 2.32 14.29 3.55
CA GLN A 207 1.74 15.61 3.80
C GLN A 207 2.05 16.60 2.67
N ASN A 208 1.19 17.60 2.51
CA ASN A 208 1.42 18.74 1.61
C ASN A 208 1.41 20.07 2.37
N GLU A 209 0.53 20.20 3.37
CA GLU A 209 0.22 21.47 4.03
C GLU A 209 1.08 21.70 5.28
N GLU A 210 1.55 20.63 5.91
CA GLU A 210 2.29 20.70 7.16
C GLU A 210 3.72 20.21 6.99
N ALA A 211 4.64 20.86 7.71
CA ALA A 211 6.02 20.46 7.83
C ALA A 211 6.43 20.36 9.30
N VAL A 212 7.46 19.57 9.57
CA VAL A 212 8.09 19.46 10.89
C VAL A 212 9.30 20.38 10.92
N ARG A 213 9.31 21.35 11.84
CA ARG A 213 10.48 22.18 12.16
C ARG A 213 11.19 21.64 13.39
N ILE A 214 12.49 21.40 13.23
CA ILE A 214 13.41 20.87 14.23
C ILE A 214 14.46 21.93 14.48
N GLU A 215 14.43 22.54 15.66
CA GLU A 215 15.39 23.56 16.07
C GLU A 215 16.40 22.92 17.02
N LEU A 216 17.68 23.00 16.67
CA LEU A 216 18.79 22.44 17.44
C LEU A 216 19.51 23.53 18.25
N TRP A 217 19.98 23.17 19.44
CA TRP A 217 20.98 23.93 20.19
C TRP A 217 22.22 23.07 20.38
N GLY A 218 23.24 23.30 19.55
CA GLY A 218 24.37 22.38 19.44
C GLY A 218 23.92 21.01 18.91
N ASP A 219 24.03 19.98 19.74
CA ASP A 219 23.62 18.60 19.43
C ASP A 219 22.36 18.18 20.20
N GLU A 220 21.53 19.12 20.65
CA GLU A 220 20.27 18.85 21.35
C GLU A 220 19.07 19.41 20.57
N ILE A 221 17.97 18.67 20.49
CA ILE A 221 16.70 19.17 19.95
C ILE A 221 16.05 20.10 20.98
N GLU A 222 16.19 21.41 20.79
CA GLU A 222 15.63 22.43 21.68
C GLU A 222 14.12 22.57 21.50
N ARG A 223 13.63 22.55 20.25
CA ARG A 223 12.21 22.73 19.93
C ARG A 223 11.79 21.90 18.72
N LEU A 224 10.58 21.35 18.80
CA LEU A 224 9.86 20.70 17.71
C LEU A 224 8.54 21.43 17.50
N SER A 225 8.25 21.79 16.25
CA SER A 225 7.01 22.46 15.87
C SER A 225 6.44 21.86 14.60
N ILE A 226 5.12 21.79 14.50
CA ILE A 226 4.43 21.65 13.21
C ILE A 226 4.20 23.05 12.66
N ILE A 227 4.57 23.25 11.40
CA ILE A 227 4.47 24.53 10.70
C ILE A 227 3.65 24.36 9.43
N ASP A 228 3.00 25.43 9.00
CA ASP A 228 2.44 25.51 7.66
C ASP A 228 3.59 25.51 6.63
N SER A 229 3.53 24.60 5.65
CA SER A 229 4.63 24.32 4.72
C SER A 229 4.92 25.47 3.76
N ILE A 230 3.94 26.36 3.54
CA ILE A 230 4.00 27.48 2.60
C ILE A 230 4.45 28.75 3.32
N THR A 231 3.74 29.12 4.39
CA THR A 231 3.95 30.36 5.15
C THR A 231 5.07 30.25 6.18
N GLY A 232 5.36 29.03 6.66
CA GLY A 232 6.33 28.78 7.72
C GLY A 232 5.85 29.18 9.12
N ASN A 233 4.57 29.56 9.27
CA ASN A 233 3.97 29.88 10.55
C ASN A 233 3.84 28.64 11.42
N VAL A 234 4.11 28.79 12.72
CA VAL A 234 3.94 27.70 13.69
C VAL A 234 2.45 27.46 13.90
N ILE A 235 2.01 26.22 13.65
CA ILE A 235 0.64 25.76 13.92
C ILE A 235 0.56 25.33 15.39
N ASN A 236 1.49 24.46 15.82
CA ASN A 236 1.61 24.03 17.20
C ASN A 236 3.02 23.52 17.52
N GLU A 237 3.43 23.68 18.78
CA GLU A 237 4.63 23.04 19.33
C GLU A 237 4.28 21.62 19.83
N VAL A 238 5.22 20.69 19.70
CA VAL A 238 5.06 19.29 20.11
C VAL A 238 6.28 18.80 20.88
N ASP A 239 6.09 17.88 21.82
CA ASP A 239 7.21 17.28 22.57
C ASP A 239 7.91 16.16 21.78
N SER A 240 7.22 15.54 20.83
CA SER A 240 7.75 14.49 19.97
C SER A 240 7.01 14.40 18.66
N VAL A 241 7.67 13.94 17.61
CA VAL A 241 7.07 13.72 16.29
C VAL A 241 7.70 12.52 15.57
N PRO A 242 6.90 11.61 15.01
CA PRO A 242 7.39 10.55 14.13
C PRO A 242 7.53 11.06 12.69
N ILE A 243 8.65 10.72 12.04
CA ILE A 243 8.85 10.88 10.61
C ILE A 243 8.90 9.49 9.98
N TYR A 244 7.88 9.17 9.18
CA TYR A 244 7.74 7.87 8.51
C TYR A 244 8.56 7.85 7.21
N PRO A 245 9.01 6.67 6.73
CA PRO A 245 9.75 6.57 5.48
C PRO A 245 8.99 7.13 4.28
N ALA A 246 9.71 7.81 3.39
CA ALA A 246 9.14 8.42 2.19
C ALA A 246 8.74 7.40 1.11
N LYS A 247 9.14 6.13 1.26
CA LYS A 247 8.83 5.03 0.35
C LYS A 247 8.54 3.76 1.14
N TYR A 248 7.74 2.86 0.56
CA TYR A 248 7.41 1.55 1.16
C TYR A 248 8.58 0.59 1.25
N PHE A 249 9.40 0.56 0.20
CA PHE A 249 10.50 -0.38 0.08
C PHE A 249 11.80 0.34 0.39
N VAL A 250 12.28 0.12 1.61
CA VAL A 250 13.53 0.68 2.10
C VAL A 250 14.42 -0.50 2.45
N THR A 251 15.32 -0.85 1.54
CA THR A 251 16.22 -1.99 1.73
C THR A 251 17.52 -1.50 2.34
N ASN A 252 17.94 -2.07 3.46
CA ASN A 252 19.22 -1.73 4.08
C ASN A 252 20.40 -2.47 3.41
N LYS A 253 21.63 -2.00 3.68
CA LYS A 253 22.85 -2.54 3.04
C LYS A 253 23.08 -4.03 3.33
N ASP A 254 22.68 -4.52 4.51
CA ASP A 254 22.89 -5.91 4.89
C ASP A 254 21.88 -6.84 4.20
N GLN A 255 20.63 -6.39 4.04
CA GLN A 255 19.62 -7.04 3.21
C GLN A 255 20.09 -7.15 1.75
N ILE A 256 20.64 -6.07 1.18
CA ILE A 256 21.19 -6.09 -0.18
C ILE A 256 22.30 -7.14 -0.32
N LYS A 257 23.27 -7.16 0.61
CA LYS A 257 24.38 -8.14 0.58
C LYS A 257 23.89 -9.59 0.63
N ARG A 258 22.87 -9.88 1.44
CA ARG A 258 22.25 -11.20 1.51
C ARG A 258 21.53 -11.53 0.20
N ALA A 259 20.64 -10.64 -0.24
CA ALA A 259 19.83 -10.82 -1.44
C ALA A 259 20.69 -11.07 -2.69
N VAL A 260 21.80 -10.33 -2.86
CA VAL A 260 22.75 -10.55 -3.95
C VAL A 260 23.26 -11.98 -4.00
N LYS A 261 23.66 -12.56 -2.86
CA LYS A 261 24.15 -13.94 -2.80
C LYS A 261 23.05 -14.94 -3.17
N ASP A 262 21.85 -14.71 -2.65
CA ASP A 262 20.69 -15.58 -2.90
C ASP A 262 20.28 -15.54 -4.40
N ILE A 263 20.35 -14.36 -5.03
CA ILE A 263 20.08 -14.17 -6.47
C ILE A 263 21.17 -14.83 -7.31
N GLU A 264 22.46 -14.69 -6.96
CA GLU A 264 23.57 -15.34 -7.66
C GLU A 264 23.45 -16.87 -7.60
N ALA A 265 23.00 -17.42 -6.48
CA ALA A 265 22.75 -18.84 -6.32
C ALA A 265 21.58 -19.32 -7.21
N GLU A 266 20.45 -18.63 -7.19
CA GLU A 266 19.29 -18.96 -8.04
C GLU A 266 19.63 -18.82 -9.53
N LEU A 267 20.41 -17.80 -9.90
CA LEU A 267 20.88 -17.62 -11.28
C LEU A 267 21.69 -18.83 -11.73
N LYS A 268 22.65 -19.28 -10.92
CA LYS A 268 23.48 -20.45 -11.24
C LYS A 268 22.62 -21.70 -11.49
N GLU A 269 21.71 -22.01 -10.56
CA GLU A 269 20.79 -23.15 -10.69
C GLU A 269 19.94 -23.05 -11.97
N ARG A 270 19.42 -21.85 -12.27
CA ARG A 270 18.58 -21.63 -13.44
C ARG A 270 19.35 -21.74 -14.75
N LEU A 271 20.62 -21.33 -14.79
CA LEU A 271 21.48 -21.50 -15.96
C LEU A 271 21.80 -22.98 -16.22
N GLU A 272 22.11 -23.75 -15.17
CA GLU A 272 22.30 -25.20 -15.27
C GLU A 272 21.06 -25.90 -15.83
N TYR A 273 19.87 -25.50 -15.36
CA TYR A 273 18.59 -25.98 -15.92
C TYR A 273 18.49 -25.67 -17.42
N PHE A 274 18.69 -24.42 -17.84
CA PHE A 274 18.57 -24.07 -19.26
C PHE A 274 19.58 -24.78 -20.15
N TRP A 275 20.84 -24.93 -19.72
CA TRP A 275 21.84 -25.69 -20.47
C TRP A 275 21.49 -27.18 -20.59
N SER A 276 20.93 -27.78 -19.53
CA SER A 276 20.47 -29.18 -19.58
C SER A 276 19.31 -29.41 -20.55
N GLN A 277 18.58 -28.34 -20.90
CA GLN A 277 17.46 -28.35 -21.83
C GLN A 277 17.85 -27.78 -23.22
N GLU A 278 19.15 -27.57 -23.47
CA GLU A 278 19.68 -26.97 -24.71
C GLU A 278 19.12 -25.56 -25.03
N LYS A 279 18.60 -24.86 -24.00
CA LYS A 279 18.05 -23.50 -24.09
C LYS A 279 19.14 -22.43 -23.93
N TYR A 280 20.12 -22.44 -24.83
CA TYR A 280 21.32 -21.60 -24.71
C TYR A 280 21.03 -20.09 -24.84
N LEU A 281 20.06 -19.71 -25.67
CA LEU A 281 19.68 -18.30 -25.87
C LEU A 281 19.03 -17.72 -24.61
N GLU A 282 18.10 -18.46 -24.01
CA GLU A 282 17.46 -18.11 -22.75
C GLU A 282 18.47 -18.00 -21.61
N ALA A 283 19.43 -18.94 -21.55
CA ALA A 283 20.51 -18.89 -20.56
C ALA A 283 21.37 -17.63 -20.72
N GLN A 284 21.82 -17.33 -21.94
CA GLN A 284 22.64 -16.14 -22.23
C GLN A 284 21.89 -14.85 -21.88
N ARG A 285 20.60 -14.77 -22.26
CA ARG A 285 19.74 -13.61 -21.97
C ARG A 285 19.57 -13.40 -20.47
N LEU A 286 19.29 -14.48 -19.73
CA LEU A 286 19.10 -14.43 -18.28
C LEU A 286 20.38 -14.01 -17.58
N GLU A 287 21.52 -14.58 -17.97
CA GLU A 287 22.82 -14.27 -17.38
C GLU A 287 23.18 -12.81 -17.57
N GLN A 288 23.14 -12.29 -18.80
CA GLN A 288 23.49 -10.90 -19.11
C GLN A 288 22.65 -9.92 -18.29
N ARG A 289 21.32 -10.11 -18.30
CA ARG A 289 20.40 -9.22 -17.59
C ARG A 289 20.59 -9.28 -16.08
N THR A 290 20.63 -10.49 -15.51
CA THR A 290 20.71 -10.66 -14.05
C THR A 290 22.05 -10.14 -13.52
N ARG A 291 23.17 -10.37 -14.24
CA ARG A 291 24.48 -9.83 -13.83
C ARG A 291 24.52 -8.31 -13.87
N TYR A 292 23.96 -7.70 -14.92
CA TYR A 292 23.85 -6.24 -15.01
C TYR A 292 23.00 -5.68 -13.86
N ASP A 293 21.83 -6.27 -13.59
CA ASP A 293 20.97 -5.86 -12.47
C ASP A 293 21.72 -5.97 -11.13
N LEU A 294 22.47 -7.06 -10.91
CA LEU A 294 23.27 -7.27 -9.70
C LEU A 294 24.41 -6.25 -9.53
N GLU A 295 25.07 -5.85 -10.62
CA GLU A 295 26.08 -4.79 -10.59
C GLU A 295 25.44 -3.45 -10.18
N MET A 296 24.30 -3.11 -10.79
CA MET A 296 23.55 -1.89 -10.46
C MET A 296 23.07 -1.88 -9.00
N ILE A 297 22.57 -3.01 -8.49
CA ILE A 297 22.16 -3.15 -7.10
C ILE A 297 23.36 -2.98 -6.15
N LYS A 298 24.55 -3.52 -6.48
CA LYS A 298 25.76 -3.41 -5.64
C LYS A 298 26.27 -1.97 -5.58
N GLU A 299 26.32 -1.29 -6.71
CA GLU A 299 26.91 0.07 -6.83
C GLU A 299 25.93 1.16 -6.38
N LEU A 300 24.66 1.09 -6.80
CA LEU A 300 23.68 2.15 -6.61
C LEU A 300 22.60 1.81 -5.58
N GLY A 301 22.51 0.54 -5.14
CA GLY A 301 21.41 0.08 -4.29
C GLY A 301 20.07 -0.08 -5.00
N TYR A 302 20.04 0.09 -6.33
CA TYR A 302 18.82 0.03 -7.14
C TYR A 302 19.11 -0.41 -8.58
N CYS A 303 18.14 -1.08 -9.22
CA CYS A 303 18.15 -1.36 -10.65
C CYS A 303 16.73 -1.18 -11.24
N SER A 304 16.63 -1.05 -12.57
CA SER A 304 15.33 -1.06 -13.23
C SER A 304 14.64 -2.42 -13.04
N GLY A 305 13.39 -2.41 -12.60
CA GLY A 305 12.64 -3.64 -12.35
C GLY A 305 13.06 -4.38 -11.07
N ILE A 306 13.64 -3.67 -10.08
CA ILE A 306 14.09 -4.25 -8.81
C ILE A 306 13.00 -5.06 -8.09
N GLU A 307 11.72 -4.75 -8.31
CA GLU A 307 10.60 -5.48 -7.72
C GLU A 307 10.57 -6.97 -8.09
N ASN A 308 11.21 -7.36 -9.20
CA ASN A 308 11.35 -8.77 -9.61
C ASN A 308 12.28 -9.56 -8.67
N TYR A 309 13.08 -8.87 -7.85
CA TYR A 309 13.93 -9.46 -6.82
C TYR A 309 13.35 -9.31 -5.41
N SER A 310 12.12 -8.80 -5.26
CA SER A 310 11.51 -8.46 -3.95
C SER A 310 11.58 -9.59 -2.92
N ARG A 311 11.29 -10.84 -3.30
CA ARG A 311 11.40 -12.00 -2.40
C ARG A 311 12.81 -12.12 -1.79
N HIS A 312 13.84 -11.99 -2.61
CA HIS A 312 15.24 -12.08 -2.17
C HIS A 312 15.62 -10.90 -1.29
N MET A 313 15.20 -9.69 -1.68
CA MET A 313 15.42 -8.46 -0.90
C MET A 313 14.84 -8.57 0.51
N GLU A 314 13.60 -9.06 0.61
CA GLU A 314 12.91 -9.25 1.88
C GLU A 314 13.39 -10.51 2.63
N GLY A 315 14.07 -11.44 1.96
CA GLY A 315 14.52 -12.70 2.57
C GLY A 315 13.38 -13.66 2.89
N ARG A 316 12.30 -13.59 2.12
CA ARG A 316 11.13 -14.47 2.29
C ARG A 316 11.38 -15.84 1.67
N PRO A 317 10.75 -16.91 2.19
CA PRO A 317 10.85 -18.23 1.58
C PRO A 317 10.15 -18.27 0.20
N PRO A 318 10.61 -19.12 -0.75
CA PRO A 318 9.96 -19.32 -2.04
C PRO A 318 8.47 -19.62 -1.94
N GLY A 319 7.67 -19.06 -2.86
CA GLY A 319 6.21 -19.26 -2.91
C GLY A 319 5.39 -18.46 -1.88
N SER A 320 6.04 -17.86 -0.87
CA SER A 320 5.34 -17.02 0.11
C SER A 320 4.65 -15.82 -0.54
N ARG A 321 3.51 -15.40 0.03
CA ARG A 321 2.82 -14.18 -0.40
C ARG A 321 3.63 -12.93 -0.03
N PRO A 322 3.61 -11.88 -0.84
CA PRO A 322 4.10 -10.57 -0.42
C PRO A 322 3.16 -9.95 0.62
N SER A 323 3.70 -9.01 1.39
CA SER A 323 2.91 -8.14 2.26
C SER A 323 2.04 -7.21 1.42
N CYS A 324 0.80 -6.96 1.82
CA CYS A 324 -0.13 -6.08 1.13
C CYS A 324 -0.86 -5.16 2.12
N LEU A 325 -1.81 -4.34 1.66
CA LEU A 325 -2.51 -3.38 2.51
C LEU A 325 -3.24 -4.06 3.69
N PHE A 326 -3.77 -5.26 3.48
CA PHE A 326 -4.41 -6.08 4.53
C PHE A 326 -3.52 -6.31 5.75
N ASP A 327 -2.20 -6.43 5.56
CA ASP A 327 -1.25 -6.69 6.65
C ASP A 327 -1.05 -5.48 7.57
N TYR A 328 -1.44 -4.28 7.13
CA TYR A 328 -1.38 -3.06 7.92
C TYR A 328 -2.61 -2.87 8.80
N PHE A 329 -3.72 -3.57 8.50
CA PHE A 329 -4.93 -3.48 9.30
C PHE A 329 -4.83 -4.28 10.60
N PRO A 330 -5.47 -3.83 11.69
CA PRO A 330 -5.62 -4.67 12.88
C PRO A 330 -6.48 -5.89 12.57
N LYS A 331 -6.35 -6.96 13.37
CA LYS A 331 -7.01 -8.25 13.12
C LYS A 331 -8.54 -8.16 13.06
N ASP A 332 -9.15 -7.20 13.74
CA ASP A 332 -10.60 -7.02 13.86
C ASP A 332 -11.18 -6.02 12.85
N TYR A 333 -10.43 -5.64 11.81
CA TYR A 333 -10.92 -4.75 10.74
C TYR A 333 -12.18 -5.26 10.04
N LEU A 334 -12.93 -4.34 9.43
CA LEU A 334 -14.09 -4.63 8.59
C LEU A 334 -13.70 -4.49 7.11
N LEU A 335 -14.09 -5.47 6.28
CA LEU A 335 -14.01 -5.38 4.83
C LEU A 335 -15.39 -5.05 4.24
N ILE A 336 -15.43 -4.13 3.30
CA ILE A 336 -16.61 -3.87 2.48
C ILE A 336 -16.18 -4.00 1.02
N VAL A 337 -16.93 -4.78 0.24
CA VAL A 337 -16.68 -4.97 -1.18
C VAL A 337 -17.81 -4.32 -1.96
N ASP A 338 -17.54 -3.15 -2.52
CA ASP A 338 -18.44 -2.40 -3.38
C ASP A 338 -18.56 -3.07 -4.75
N GLU A 339 -19.77 -3.05 -5.32
CA GLU A 339 -20.15 -3.76 -6.53
C GLU A 339 -19.54 -5.17 -6.59
N SER A 340 -19.81 -5.96 -5.54
CA SER A 340 -19.13 -7.24 -5.27
C SER A 340 -19.14 -8.22 -6.44
N HIS A 341 -20.22 -8.20 -7.22
CA HIS A 341 -20.41 -9.04 -8.40
C HIS A 341 -19.37 -8.79 -9.50
N VAL A 342 -18.73 -7.62 -9.51
CA VAL A 342 -17.60 -7.28 -10.39
C VAL A 342 -16.27 -7.34 -9.65
N THR A 343 -16.22 -6.80 -8.43
CA THR A 343 -14.98 -6.66 -7.67
C THR A 343 -14.39 -8.02 -7.27
N ILE A 344 -15.22 -9.01 -6.91
CA ILE A 344 -14.73 -10.35 -6.53
C ILE A 344 -14.11 -11.10 -7.73
N PRO A 345 -14.75 -11.19 -8.91
CA PRO A 345 -14.09 -11.74 -10.10
C PRO A 345 -12.80 -11.02 -10.47
N GLN A 346 -12.75 -9.69 -10.35
CA GLN A 346 -11.55 -8.92 -10.64
C GLN A 346 -10.40 -9.28 -9.69
N ILE A 347 -10.64 -9.33 -8.37
CA ILE A 347 -9.65 -9.77 -7.36
C ILE A 347 -9.09 -11.15 -7.73
N ARG A 348 -9.96 -12.11 -8.08
CA ARG A 348 -9.55 -13.45 -8.50
C ARG A 348 -8.69 -13.44 -9.76
N GLY A 349 -9.01 -12.58 -10.73
CA GLY A 349 -8.32 -12.49 -12.01
C GLY A 349 -6.91 -11.89 -11.93
N MET A 350 -6.61 -11.04 -10.93
CA MET A 350 -5.33 -10.32 -10.87
C MET A 350 -4.12 -11.25 -10.80
N TYR A 351 -4.16 -12.30 -9.97
CA TYR A 351 -3.07 -13.27 -9.86
C TYR A 351 -2.87 -14.07 -11.15
N LEU A 352 -3.95 -14.56 -11.75
CA LEU A 352 -3.87 -15.39 -12.96
C LEU A 352 -3.25 -14.63 -14.13
N GLY A 353 -3.64 -13.35 -14.31
CA GLY A 353 -3.08 -12.49 -15.34
C GLY A 353 -1.60 -12.17 -15.11
N ASP A 354 -1.22 -11.81 -13.88
CA ASP A 354 0.18 -11.53 -13.54
C ASP A 354 1.07 -12.77 -13.71
N ARG A 355 0.59 -13.93 -13.22
CA ARG A 355 1.28 -15.21 -13.31
C ARG A 355 1.52 -15.62 -14.77
N SER A 356 0.49 -15.61 -15.61
CA SER A 356 0.61 -15.98 -17.01
C SER A 356 1.62 -15.11 -17.76
N ARG A 357 1.62 -13.79 -17.52
CA ARG A 357 2.59 -12.87 -18.13
C ARG A 357 4.02 -13.19 -17.69
N LYS A 358 4.25 -13.42 -16.39
CA LYS A 358 5.57 -13.64 -15.84
C LYS A 358 6.14 -15.03 -16.12
N GLU A 359 5.30 -16.05 -16.22
CA GLU A 359 5.74 -17.39 -16.61
C GLU A 359 6.40 -17.37 -17.98
N VAL A 360 5.82 -16.66 -18.95
CA VAL A 360 6.43 -16.48 -20.28
C VAL A 360 7.80 -15.78 -20.20
N LEU A 361 7.95 -14.75 -19.37
CA LEU A 361 9.24 -14.09 -19.15
C LEU A 361 10.28 -15.05 -18.56
N VAL A 362 9.88 -15.89 -17.60
CA VAL A 362 10.76 -16.85 -16.93
C VAL A 362 11.13 -18.03 -17.82
N GLU A 363 10.19 -18.51 -18.64
CA GLU A 363 10.40 -19.60 -19.59
C GLU A 363 11.38 -19.23 -20.70
N HIS A 364 11.36 -17.95 -21.11
CA HIS A 364 12.22 -17.40 -22.13
C HIS A 364 13.43 -16.62 -21.58
N GLY A 365 13.81 -16.82 -20.31
CA GLY A 365 15.07 -16.30 -19.76
C GLY A 365 15.15 -14.78 -19.63
N PHE A 366 14.02 -14.06 -19.58
CA PHE A 366 14.00 -12.62 -19.27
C PHE A 366 14.06 -12.35 -17.77
N ARG A 367 13.55 -13.26 -16.94
CA ARG A 367 13.54 -13.12 -15.47
C ARG A 367 13.81 -14.46 -14.78
N LEU A 368 14.30 -14.39 -13.54
CA LEU A 368 14.46 -15.56 -12.66
C LEU A 368 13.09 -16.09 -12.20
N PRO A 369 12.98 -17.38 -11.83
CA PRO A 369 11.76 -17.94 -11.27
C PRO A 369 11.20 -17.17 -10.06
N SER A 370 12.09 -16.61 -9.21
CA SER A 370 11.72 -15.73 -8.09
C SER A 370 10.88 -14.51 -8.46
N ALA A 371 10.92 -14.04 -9.71
CA ALA A 371 10.07 -12.94 -10.16
C ALA A 371 8.57 -13.25 -10.07
N LEU A 372 8.21 -14.54 -10.04
CA LEU A 372 6.84 -15.03 -9.85
C LEU A 372 6.34 -14.87 -8.41
N ASP A 373 7.25 -14.70 -7.44
CA ASP A 373 6.92 -14.47 -6.03
C ASP A 373 6.66 -12.98 -5.72
N ASN A 374 6.97 -12.10 -6.68
CA ASN A 374 6.44 -10.73 -6.72
C ASN A 374 5.07 -10.77 -7.41
N ARG A 375 3.96 -10.78 -6.69
CA ARG A 375 2.64 -11.02 -7.28
C ARG A 375 1.53 -10.40 -6.43
N PRO A 376 0.33 -10.16 -6.96
CA PRO A 376 -0.81 -9.94 -6.10
C PRO A 376 -1.16 -11.21 -5.31
N LEU A 377 -2.03 -11.07 -4.33
CA LEU A 377 -2.59 -12.20 -3.59
C LEU A 377 -3.31 -13.18 -4.52
N LYS A 378 -3.18 -14.47 -4.21
CA LYS A 378 -4.11 -15.49 -4.70
C LYS A 378 -5.48 -15.27 -4.06
N PHE A 379 -6.53 -15.80 -4.68
CA PHE A 379 -7.88 -15.63 -4.15
C PHE A 379 -8.03 -16.32 -2.77
N GLU A 380 -7.38 -17.46 -2.59
CA GLU A 380 -7.36 -18.19 -1.31
C GLU A 380 -6.67 -17.37 -0.21
N GLU A 381 -5.55 -16.72 -0.53
CA GLU A 381 -4.83 -15.82 0.41
C GLU A 381 -5.69 -14.61 0.79
N PHE A 382 -6.45 -14.05 -0.15
CA PHE A 382 -7.43 -12.99 0.14
C PHE A 382 -8.55 -13.48 1.09
N GLN A 383 -9.06 -14.70 0.88
CA GLN A 383 -10.09 -15.29 1.74
C GLN A 383 -9.57 -15.57 3.16
N GLU A 384 -8.33 -16.01 3.30
CA GLU A 384 -7.66 -16.22 4.59
C GLU A 384 -7.47 -14.91 5.37
N LEU A 385 -7.10 -13.83 4.67
CA LEU A 385 -6.92 -12.50 5.27
C LEU A 385 -8.24 -11.80 5.59
N THR A 386 -9.35 -12.23 4.98
CA THR A 386 -10.66 -11.65 5.23
C THR A 386 -11.14 -12.00 6.64
N ASN A 387 -11.30 -10.96 7.48
CA ASN A 387 -11.90 -11.08 8.82
C ASN A 387 -13.43 -11.17 8.71
N GLN A 388 -14.15 -10.04 8.74
CA GLN A 388 -15.59 -9.95 8.47
C GLN A 388 -15.82 -9.08 7.25
N VAL A 389 -16.75 -9.47 6.38
CA VAL A 389 -17.00 -8.80 5.10
C VAL A 389 -18.48 -8.54 4.84
N ILE A 390 -18.77 -7.33 4.33
CA ILE A 390 -20.05 -6.98 3.72
C ILE A 390 -19.85 -6.89 2.21
N TYR A 391 -20.57 -7.73 1.47
CA TYR A 391 -20.69 -7.62 0.03
C TYR A 391 -21.82 -6.68 -0.33
N VAL A 392 -21.54 -5.65 -1.12
CA VAL A 392 -22.51 -4.61 -1.47
C VAL A 392 -22.76 -4.67 -2.96
N SER A 393 -23.99 -4.96 -3.36
CA SER A 393 -24.34 -5.12 -4.77
C SER A 393 -25.84 -5.01 -4.99
N ALA A 394 -26.24 -4.46 -6.14
CA ALA A 394 -27.63 -4.57 -6.61
C ALA A 394 -27.94 -5.97 -7.17
N THR A 395 -26.92 -6.69 -7.62
CA THR A 395 -27.01 -7.99 -8.26
C THR A 395 -25.89 -8.91 -7.73
N PRO A 396 -25.94 -9.34 -6.45
CA PRO A 396 -24.90 -10.24 -5.90
C PRO A 396 -24.77 -11.51 -6.74
N ALA A 397 -23.55 -12.00 -6.94
CA ALA A 397 -23.31 -13.25 -7.67
C ALA A 397 -23.34 -14.47 -6.74
N ASP A 398 -23.20 -15.67 -7.32
CA ASP A 398 -23.27 -16.94 -6.60
C ASP A 398 -22.24 -17.05 -5.47
N TYR A 399 -21.07 -16.43 -5.64
CA TYR A 399 -20.03 -16.46 -4.61
C TYR A 399 -20.54 -15.84 -3.31
N GLU A 400 -21.09 -14.63 -3.38
CA GLU A 400 -21.57 -13.88 -2.23
C GLU A 400 -22.67 -14.65 -1.48
N PHE A 401 -23.65 -15.17 -2.21
CA PHE A 401 -24.72 -15.99 -1.62
C PHE A 401 -24.20 -17.30 -1.04
N SER A 402 -23.23 -17.95 -1.69
CA SER A 402 -22.63 -19.17 -1.15
C SER A 402 -21.92 -18.92 0.18
N GLN A 403 -21.20 -17.79 0.30
CA GLN A 403 -20.48 -17.40 1.50
C GLN A 403 -21.41 -16.98 2.63
N SER A 404 -22.50 -16.26 2.32
CA SER A 404 -23.51 -15.83 3.30
C SER A 404 -24.57 -16.91 3.61
N LYS A 405 -24.40 -18.12 3.07
CA LYS A 405 -25.37 -19.22 3.19
C LYS A 405 -26.79 -18.82 2.74
N GLY A 406 -26.87 -17.97 1.72
CA GLY A 406 -28.11 -17.45 1.16
C GLY A 406 -28.73 -16.28 1.94
N THR A 407 -28.10 -15.82 3.02
CA THR A 407 -28.62 -14.68 3.81
C THR A 407 -28.23 -13.38 3.14
N TYR A 408 -29.20 -12.46 3.02
CA TYR A 408 -28.99 -11.10 2.54
C TYR A 408 -29.92 -10.14 3.28
N VAL A 409 -29.54 -8.88 3.26
CA VAL A 409 -30.24 -7.75 3.89
C VAL A 409 -30.74 -6.80 2.81
#